data_AF-A0A7Z9Y7Q8-F1
#
_entry.id   AF-A0A7Z9Y7Q8-F1
#
_cell.length_a   1.000
_cell.length_b   1.000
_cell.length_c   1.000
_cell.angle_alpha   90.00
_cell.angle_beta   90.00
_cell.angle_gamma   90.00
#
_symmetry.space_group_name_H-M   'P 1'
#
loop_
_entity.id
_entity.type
_entity.pdbx_description
1 polymer ?
#
loop_
_entity_poly.entity_id
_entity_poly.type
_entity_poly.pdbx_seq_one_letter_code
_entity_poly.pdbx_strand_id
1 'polypeptide(L)'
;MLRCRCDTAVTEITEALENAGLRVMPSFDSRLAASPATCPHHGTEQCDCQVVILLVYGDDSRPATLMAHGQDGETWISIAAAPGQRPSPHLEAVIKRILSPLSVTVMAE
;
A
#
# COMPACT_ATOMS: atom_id res chain seq x y z
N MET A 1 2.05 9.33 2.88
CA MET A 1 2.92 9.40 1.70
C MET A 1 4.34 9.23 2.18
N LEU A 2 5.06 8.27 1.63
CA LEU A 2 6.47 7.99 1.93
C LEU A 2 7.34 8.62 0.84
N ARG A 3 8.47 9.21 1.24
CA ARG A 3 9.48 9.75 0.31
C ARG A 3 10.54 8.71 -0.01
N CYS A 4 10.08 7.55 -0.47
CA CYS A 4 10.92 6.46 -0.92
C CYS A 4 10.21 5.67 -2.02
N ARG A 5 10.99 4.83 -2.73
CA ARG A 5 10.50 3.95 -3.79
C ARG A 5 9.49 2.93 -3.23
N CYS A 6 8.59 2.47 -4.09
CA CYS A 6 7.49 1.58 -3.71
C CYS A 6 7.98 0.27 -3.08
N ASP A 7 9.05 -0.32 -3.59
CA ASP A 7 9.67 -1.53 -3.02
C ASP A 7 10.17 -1.32 -1.58
N THR A 8 10.79 -0.17 -1.32
CA THR A 8 11.26 0.23 0.01
C THR A 8 10.07 0.45 0.95
N ALA A 9 9.07 1.21 0.50
CA ALA A 9 7.84 1.47 1.25
C ALA A 9 7.07 0.18 1.59
N VAL A 10 6.92 -0.73 0.63
CA VAL A 10 6.24 -2.02 0.81
C VAL A 10 6.98 -2.88 1.84
N THR A 11 8.32 -2.88 1.81
CA THR A 11 9.13 -3.60 2.79
C THR A 11 8.88 -3.05 4.20
N GLU A 12 9.02 -1.74 4.39
CA GLU A 12 8.83 -1.09 5.70
C GLU A 12 7.41 -1.30 6.27
N ILE A 13 6.39 -1.19 5.43
CA ILE A 13 5.00 -1.38 5.82
C ILE A 13 4.71 -2.83 6.16
N THR A 14 5.24 -3.77 5.36
CA THR A 14 5.07 -5.20 5.62
C THR A 14 5.68 -5.56 6.97
N GLU A 15 6.93 -5.15 7.21
CA GLU A 15 7.61 -5.39 8.48
C GLU A 15 6.87 -4.77 9.67
N ALA A 16 6.38 -3.53 9.55
CA ALA A 16 5.64 -2.87 10.62
C ALA A 16 4.33 -3.60 10.96
N LEU A 17 3.58 -4.05 9.96
CA LEU A 17 2.33 -4.78 10.15
C LEU A 17 2.57 -6.18 10.72
N GLU A 18 3.58 -6.90 10.22
CA GLU A 18 3.94 -8.23 10.70
C GLU A 18 4.49 -8.20 12.13
N ASN A 19 5.33 -7.22 12.47
CA ASN A 19 5.82 -7.02 13.84
C ASN A 19 4.68 -6.68 14.82
N ALA A 20 3.57 -6.14 14.34
CA ALA A 20 2.36 -5.88 15.11
C ALA A 20 1.42 -7.10 15.19
N GLY A 21 1.81 -8.25 14.60
CA GLY A 21 1.06 -9.50 14.65
C GLY A 21 0.03 -9.68 13.53
N LEU A 22 -0.02 -8.79 12.55
CA LEU A 22 -0.87 -8.95 11.37
C LEU A 22 -0.19 -9.84 10.34
N ARG A 23 -0.96 -10.62 9.58
CA ARG A 23 -0.42 -11.37 8.45
C ARG A 23 -0.57 -10.56 7.18
N VAL A 24 0.53 -10.32 6.48
CA VAL A 24 0.54 -9.61 5.19
C VAL A 24 0.76 -10.63 4.06
N MET A 25 -0.02 -10.52 2.99
CA MET A 25 0.11 -11.36 1.82
C MET A 25 0.10 -10.50 0.56
N PRO A 26 1.21 -10.45 -0.19
CA PRO A 26 1.22 -9.81 -1.51
C PRO A 26 0.26 -10.53 -2.46
N SER A 27 -0.59 -9.78 -3.15
CA SER A 27 -1.55 -10.32 -4.12
C SER A 27 -1.31 -9.84 -5.54
N PHE A 28 -0.70 -8.67 -5.71
CA PHE A 28 -0.36 -8.11 -7.02
C PHE A 28 0.87 -7.21 -6.89
N ASP A 29 1.76 -7.27 -7.86
CA ASP A 29 2.90 -6.37 -8.01
C ASP A 29 3.14 -6.13 -9.50
N SER A 30 3.01 -4.88 -9.94
CA SER A 30 3.29 -4.48 -11.31
C SER A 30 4.03 -3.16 -11.38
N ARG A 31 5.19 -3.20 -12.04
CA ARG A 31 6.04 -2.03 -12.34
C ARG A 31 5.59 -1.23 -13.58
N LEU A 32 4.43 -1.57 -14.15
CA LEU A 32 3.92 -0.95 -15.38
C LEU A 32 2.42 -0.58 -15.30
N ALA A 33 1.78 -0.80 -14.15
CA ALA A 33 0.33 -0.62 -13.99
C ALA A 33 -0.11 0.82 -13.68
N ALA A 34 0.82 1.74 -13.38
CA ALA A 34 0.47 3.13 -13.13
C ALA A 34 0.09 3.84 -14.44
N SER A 35 -0.89 4.74 -14.36
CA SER A 35 -1.37 5.50 -15.52
C SER A 35 -0.20 6.27 -16.18
N PRO A 36 -0.01 6.17 -17.51
CA PRO A 36 1.01 6.90 -18.24
C PRO A 36 0.91 8.43 -18.08
N ALA A 37 -0.28 8.93 -17.76
CA ALA A 37 -0.60 10.35 -17.84
C ALA A 37 0.10 11.22 -16.77
N THR A 38 0.58 10.64 -15.67
CA THR A 38 1.16 11.39 -14.54
C THR A 38 2.65 11.18 -14.35
N CYS A 39 3.26 10.18 -14.98
CA CYS A 39 4.69 9.92 -14.86
C CYS A 39 5.44 10.45 -16.10
N PRO A 40 6.33 11.45 -15.96
CA PRO A 40 7.07 12.01 -17.08
C PRO A 40 8.06 11.02 -17.72
N HIS A 41 8.42 9.95 -17.00
CA HIS A 41 9.36 8.92 -17.42
C HIS A 41 8.68 7.63 -17.89
N HIS A 42 7.34 7.60 -17.98
CA HIS A 42 6.59 6.36 -18.23
C HIS A 42 7.07 5.65 -19.50
N GLY A 43 7.29 4.33 -19.39
CA GLY A 43 7.76 3.49 -20.50
C GLY A 43 9.26 3.61 -20.82
N THR A 44 10.02 4.36 -20.03
CA THR A 44 11.49 4.45 -20.12
C THR A 44 12.17 3.69 -18.99
N GLU A 45 13.48 3.46 -19.08
CA GLU A 45 14.28 2.86 -18.00
C GLU A 45 14.35 3.72 -16.73
N GLN A 46 13.98 4.99 -16.81
CA GLN A 46 13.89 5.90 -15.67
C GLN A 46 12.53 5.81 -14.95
N CYS A 47 11.56 5.07 -15.52
CA CYS A 47 10.27 4.87 -14.88
C CYS A 47 10.42 3.97 -13.65
N ASP A 48 9.98 4.47 -12.50
CA ASP A 48 9.92 3.71 -11.25
C ASP A 48 8.48 3.44 -10.78
N CYS A 49 7.50 3.71 -11.64
CA CYS A 49 6.10 3.48 -11.34
C CYS A 49 5.85 2.05 -10.90
N GLN A 50 5.09 1.88 -9.82
CA GLN A 50 4.76 0.54 -9.32
C GLN A 50 3.43 0.58 -8.60
N VAL A 51 2.61 -0.45 -8.81
CA VAL A 51 1.42 -0.71 -8.02
C VAL A 51 1.60 -2.06 -7.33
N VAL A 52 1.53 -2.06 -6.01
CA VAL A 52 1.55 -3.27 -5.19
C VAL A 52 0.25 -3.35 -4.40
N ILE A 53 -0.40 -4.49 -4.44
CA ILE A 53 -1.57 -4.80 -3.61
C ILE A 53 -1.16 -5.79 -2.53
N LEU A 54 -1.42 -5.44 -1.29
CA LEU A 54 -1.20 -6.27 -0.11
C LEU A 54 -2.55 -6.60 0.52
N LEU A 55 -2.76 -7.87 0.85
CA LEU A 55 -3.87 -8.33 1.67
C LEU A 55 -3.40 -8.44 3.11
N VAL A 56 -4.02 -7.69 4.01
CA VAL A 56 -3.67 -7.65 5.44
C VAL A 56 -4.76 -8.34 6.23
N TYR A 57 -4.38 -9.43 6.91
CA TYR A 57 -5.26 -10.24 7.74
C TYR A 57 -5.00 -9.91 9.22
N GLY A 58 -6.08 -9.56 9.93
CA GLY A 58 -6.13 -9.59 11.40
C GLY A 58 -6.96 -10.78 11.86
N ASP A 59 -7.68 -10.63 12.98
CA ASP A 59 -8.55 -11.67 13.53
C ASP A 59 -9.88 -11.82 12.77
N ASP A 60 -10.22 -10.85 11.92
CA ASP A 60 -11.43 -10.86 11.09
C ASP A 60 -11.32 -11.83 9.89
N SER A 61 -12.46 -12.35 9.45
CA SER A 61 -12.53 -13.30 8.32
C SER A 61 -12.22 -12.69 6.94
N ARG A 62 -12.17 -11.36 6.83
CA ARG A 62 -11.91 -10.64 5.57
C ARG A 62 -10.67 -9.76 5.70
N PRO A 63 -9.72 -9.84 4.77
CA PRO A 63 -8.54 -8.98 4.79
C PRO A 63 -8.88 -7.54 4.42
N ALA A 64 -8.08 -6.60 4.91
CA ALA A 64 -7.98 -5.28 4.31
C ALA A 64 -7.15 -5.38 3.03
N THR A 65 -7.52 -4.61 2.01
CA THR A 65 -6.70 -4.45 0.80
C THR A 65 -5.95 -3.12 0.92
N LEU A 66 -4.63 -3.20 1.03
CA LEU A 66 -3.74 -2.05 0.93
C LEU A 66 -3.21 -1.94 -0.50
N MET A 67 -3.22 -0.73 -1.04
CA MET A 67 -2.57 -0.42 -2.30
C MET A 67 -1.40 0.53 -2.04
N ALA A 68 -0.22 0.13 -2.49
CA ALA A 68 0.94 0.99 -2.58
C ALA A 68 1.12 1.41 -4.04
N HIS A 69 1.08 2.71 -4.28
CA HIS A 69 1.31 3.30 -5.59
C HIS A 69 2.58 4.13 -5.52
N GLY A 70 3.62 3.72 -6.22
CA GLY A 70 4.87 4.46 -6.35
C GLY A 70 4.93 5.23 -7.65
N GLN A 71 5.45 6.46 -7.58
CA GLN A 71 5.77 7.29 -8.73
C GLN A 71 6.82 8.33 -8.31
N ASP A 72 7.90 8.45 -9.09
CA ASP A 72 8.89 9.54 -8.96
C ASP A 72 9.55 9.61 -7.58
N GLY A 73 9.96 8.46 -7.05
CA GLY A 73 10.58 8.35 -5.72
C GLY A 73 9.64 8.57 -4.54
N GLU A 74 8.34 8.77 -4.78
CA GLU A 74 7.30 8.88 -3.76
C GLU A 74 6.36 7.68 -3.80
N THR A 75 5.83 7.30 -2.63
CA THR A 75 4.85 6.22 -2.52
C THR A 75 3.62 6.66 -1.71
N TRP A 76 2.44 6.45 -2.31
CA TRP A 76 1.14 6.63 -1.68
C TRP A 76 0.58 5.29 -1.23
N ILE A 77 -0.03 5.28 -0.04
CA ILE A 77 -0.64 4.09 0.54
C ILE A 77 -2.12 4.38 0.75
N SER A 78 -2.99 3.52 0.24
CA SER A 78 -4.44 3.57 0.45
C SER A 78 -4.97 2.26 1.00
N ILE A 79 -6.11 2.35 1.71
CA ILE A 79 -6.95 1.19 2.03
C ILE A 79 -8.15 1.23 1.10
N ALA A 80 -8.39 0.15 0.35
CA ALA A 80 -9.56 0.04 -0.51
C ALA A 80 -10.85 0.10 0.33
N ALA A 81 -11.75 1.03 0.00
CA ALA A 81 -13.00 1.24 0.74
C ALA A 81 -14.27 1.02 -0.10
N ALA A 82 -14.12 0.54 -1.33
CA ALA A 82 -15.23 0.20 -2.23
C ALA A 82 -16.16 -0.87 -1.62
N PRO A 83 -17.46 -0.87 -1.98
CA PRO A 83 -18.40 -1.89 -1.51
C PRO A 83 -17.88 -3.31 -1.79
N GLY A 84 -17.82 -4.14 -0.75
CA GLY A 84 -17.28 -5.51 -0.83
C GLY A 84 -15.77 -5.64 -0.56
N GLN A 85 -15.01 -4.53 -0.57
CA GLN A 85 -13.57 -4.50 -0.27
C GLN A 85 -13.23 -3.77 1.03
N ARG A 86 -14.21 -3.04 1.60
CA ARG A 86 -14.04 -2.34 2.87
C ARG A 86 -13.74 -3.32 4.02
N PRO A 87 -12.61 -3.15 4.75
CA PRO A 87 -12.32 -3.95 5.93
C PRO A 87 -13.27 -3.63 7.10
N SER A 88 -13.17 -4.41 8.18
CA SER A 88 -13.83 -4.03 9.42
C SER A 88 -13.28 -2.69 9.93
N PRO A 89 -14.10 -1.85 10.61
CA PRO A 89 -13.61 -0.61 11.21
C PRO A 89 -12.48 -0.84 12.21
N HIS A 90 -12.46 -2.01 12.87
CA HIS A 90 -11.42 -2.38 13.82
C HIS A 90 -10.07 -2.60 13.12
N LEU A 91 -10.05 -3.46 12.09
CA LEU A 91 -8.85 -3.74 11.32
C LEU A 91 -8.30 -2.48 10.64
N GLU A 92 -9.17 -1.65 10.09
CA GLU A 92 -8.78 -0.36 9.49
C GLU A 92 -8.10 0.57 10.52
N ALA A 93 -8.67 0.68 11.73
CA ALA A 93 -8.10 1.50 12.79
C ALA A 93 -6.74 0.97 13.28
N VAL A 94 -6.60 -0.36 13.38
CA VAL A 94 -5.34 -1.01 13.77
C VAL A 94 -4.25 -0.73 12.73
N ILE A 95 -4.55 -0.93 11.44
CA ILE A 95 -3.62 -0.65 10.34
C ILE A 95 -3.19 0.83 10.37
N LYS A 96 -4.14 1.76 10.43
CA LYS A 96 -3.83 3.20 10.49
C LYS A 96 -2.94 3.56 11.68
N ARG A 97 -3.17 2.94 12.85
CA ARG A 97 -2.36 3.15 14.04
C ARG A 97 -0.92 2.64 13.87
N ILE A 98 -0.74 1.45 13.28
CA ILE A 98 0.59 0.87 13.04
C ILE A 98 1.38 1.70 12.03
N LEU A 99 0.73 2.25 11.01
CA LEU A 99 1.39 3.00 9.94
C LEU A 99 1.60 4.49 10.26
N SER A 100 0.89 5.04 11.25
CA SER A 100 1.04 6.44 11.67
C SER A 100 2.48 6.88 11.97
N PRO A 101 3.34 6.08 12.64
CA PRO A 101 4.74 6.46 12.92
C PRO A 101 5.62 6.54 11.68
N LEU A 102 5.25 5.86 10.60
CA LEU A 102 6.00 5.82 9.34
C LEU A 102 5.77 7.07 8.48
N SER A 103 5.07 8.10 8.99
CA SER A 103 4.59 9.24 8.18
C SER A 103 3.70 8.81 6.99
N VAL A 104 3.12 7.61 7.08
CA VAL A 104 2.21 7.08 6.08
C VAL A 104 0.83 7.69 6.31
N THR A 105 0.47 8.69 5.53
CA THR A 105 -0.93 9.04 5.29
C THR A 105 -1.60 7.92 4.53
N VAL A 106 -2.52 7.21 5.19
CA VAL A 106 -3.41 6.25 4.54
C VAL A 106 -4.60 7.01 3.95
N MET A 107 -4.73 6.98 2.62
CA MET A 107 -5.88 7.56 1.93
C MET A 107 -7.03 6.56 1.86
N ALA A 108 -8.27 7.07 1.89
CA ALA A 108 -9.45 6.31 1.53
C ALA A 108 -9.71 6.52 0.03
N GLU A 109 -9.84 5.42 -0.71
CA GLU A 109 -10.28 5.42 -2.13
C GLU A 109 -11.80 5.30 -2.24
#